data_AF-A0A3M1JGU9-F1
#
_entry.id   AF-A0A3M1JGU9-F1
#
_cell.length_a   1.000
_cell.length_b   1.000
_cell.length_c   1.000
_cell.angle_alpha   90.00
_cell.angle_beta   90.00
_cell.angle_gamma   90.00
#
_symmetry.space_group_name_H-M   'P 1'
#
loop_
_entity.id
_entity.type
_entity.pdbx_description
1 polymer ?
#
loop_
_entity_poly.entity_id
_entity_poly.type
_entity_poly.pdbx_seq_one_letter_code
_entity_poly.pdbx_strand_id
1 'polypeptide(L)'
;MARDIERCFLLLPGVGSVKQQRLFSAGVSSWQEFRSEKGLEALVPKVMSFDKWKRCCKLLDYAEEKLLLGDSSFFAGVLPRDEHWRLYEPFREETIFLDIETTGASRYDRINMIGISDGADVRTMLRGFNMDEELFLSQVKKAKLLVTFNGASFDIPFLKRSFPKAKHFIERIPHIDLRHLCARAGLKGGLKNIEREVGITRKNRTVERIFGGDPLLLWRTFIASGDDYYLQLLIEYNEEDTLNLRPLLEHCIRVLREK
;
A
#
# COMPACT_ATOMS: atom_id res chain seq x y z
N MET A 1 -10.09 17.34 -12.40
CA MET A 1 -10.48 15.95 -12.71
C MET A 1 -10.80 15.25 -11.41
N ALA A 2 -11.77 14.32 -11.39
CA ALA A 2 -12.10 13.55 -10.19
C ALA A 2 -10.92 12.66 -9.78
N ARG A 3 -10.71 12.54 -8.47
CA ARG A 3 -9.66 11.68 -7.89
C ARG A 3 -9.91 10.21 -8.19
N ASP A 4 -8.89 9.37 -8.13
CA ASP A 4 -9.05 7.93 -8.44
C ASP A 4 -10.12 7.24 -7.60
N ILE A 5 -10.22 7.61 -6.32
CA ILE A 5 -11.22 7.08 -5.39
C ILE A 5 -12.64 7.53 -5.74
N GLU A 6 -12.81 8.77 -6.21
CA GLU A 6 -14.11 9.33 -6.63
C GLU A 6 -14.65 8.68 -7.90
N ARG A 7 -13.82 7.91 -8.61
CA ARG A 7 -14.18 7.11 -9.78
C ARG A 7 -14.43 5.64 -9.43
N CYS A 8 -14.37 5.27 -8.15
CA CYS A 8 -14.63 3.91 -7.68
C CYS A 8 -16.03 3.81 -7.08
N PHE A 9 -16.84 2.90 -7.60
CA PHE A 9 -18.18 2.62 -7.07
C PHE A 9 -18.24 1.30 -6.29
N LEU A 10 -17.10 0.62 -6.12
CA LEU A 10 -17.03 -0.67 -5.41
C LEU A 10 -17.24 -0.56 -3.89
N LEU A 11 -17.21 0.66 -3.34
CA LEU A 11 -17.67 0.92 -1.97
C LEU A 11 -19.20 0.82 -1.81
N LEU A 12 -19.97 0.86 -2.92
CA LEU A 12 -21.43 0.88 -2.86
C LEU A 12 -22.01 -0.53 -2.66
N PRO A 13 -22.96 -0.73 -1.73
CA PRO A 13 -23.57 -2.03 -1.48
C PRO A 13 -24.18 -2.67 -2.73
N GLY A 14 -23.69 -3.87 -3.04
CA GLY A 14 -24.15 -4.65 -4.19
C GLY A 14 -23.77 -4.04 -5.54
N VAL A 15 -22.70 -3.23 -5.60
CA VAL A 15 -22.02 -2.80 -6.82
C VAL A 15 -20.66 -3.49 -6.89
N GLY A 16 -20.58 -4.54 -7.71
CA GLY A 16 -19.31 -5.18 -8.09
C GLY A 16 -18.78 -4.64 -9.42
N SER A 17 -17.65 -5.17 -9.89
CA SER A 17 -16.96 -4.70 -11.11
C SER A 17 -17.87 -4.63 -12.34
N VAL A 18 -18.73 -5.63 -12.54
CA VAL A 18 -19.69 -5.64 -13.66
C VAL A 18 -20.68 -4.47 -13.58
N LYS A 19 -21.20 -4.17 -12.39
CA LYS A 19 -22.13 -3.05 -12.20
C LYS A 19 -21.42 -1.72 -12.32
N GLN A 20 -20.20 -1.59 -11.80
CA GLN A 20 -19.38 -0.40 -12.00
C GLN A 20 -19.17 -0.11 -13.49
N GLN A 21 -18.83 -1.13 -14.29
CA GLN A 21 -18.69 -0.95 -15.74
C GLN A 21 -20.00 -0.50 -16.39
N ARG A 22 -21.16 -1.00 -15.96
CA ARG A 22 -22.45 -0.49 -16.42
C ARG A 22 -22.70 0.97 -16.05
N LEU A 23 -22.24 1.44 -14.88
CA LEU A 23 -22.29 2.87 -14.52
C LEU A 23 -21.46 3.69 -15.49
N PHE A 24 -20.23 3.25 -15.78
CA PHE A 24 -19.35 3.91 -16.74
C PHE A 24 -19.94 3.93 -18.16
N SER A 25 -20.49 2.81 -18.65
CA SER A 25 -21.17 2.76 -19.96
C SER A 25 -22.42 3.65 -20.03
N ALA A 26 -23.03 3.95 -18.89
CA ALA A 26 -24.14 4.90 -18.78
C ALA A 26 -23.67 6.38 -18.70
N GLY A 27 -22.38 6.64 -18.83
CA GLY A 27 -21.81 7.99 -18.80
C GLY A 27 -21.70 8.57 -17.39
N VAL A 28 -21.69 7.72 -16.36
CA VAL A 28 -21.50 8.07 -14.95
C VAL A 28 -20.16 7.50 -14.47
N SER A 29 -19.15 8.35 -14.42
CA SER A 29 -17.75 7.98 -14.16
C SER A 29 -17.19 8.48 -12.82
N SER A 30 -17.94 9.32 -12.11
CA SER A 30 -17.55 9.88 -10.82
C SER A 30 -18.70 9.94 -9.81
N TRP A 31 -18.38 10.08 -8.52
CA TRP A 31 -19.37 10.28 -7.46
C TRP A 31 -20.23 11.53 -7.67
N GLN A 32 -19.66 12.60 -8.23
CA GLN A 32 -20.40 13.81 -8.56
C GLN A 32 -21.44 13.54 -9.66
N GLU A 33 -21.02 12.90 -10.77
CA GLU A 33 -21.93 12.53 -11.85
C GLU A 33 -23.02 11.57 -11.38
N PHE A 34 -22.70 10.63 -10.49
CA PHE A 34 -23.67 9.67 -9.94
C PHE A 34 -24.81 10.38 -9.20
N ARG A 35 -24.50 11.45 -8.48
CA ARG A 35 -25.45 12.25 -7.68
C ARG A 35 -26.18 13.33 -8.50
N SER A 36 -25.76 13.58 -9.74
CA SER A 36 -26.35 14.61 -10.61
C SER A 36 -27.70 14.18 -11.22
N GLU A 37 -28.45 15.14 -11.76
CA GLU A 37 -29.68 14.88 -12.54
C GLU A 37 -29.41 13.91 -13.71
N LYS A 38 -28.31 14.13 -14.44
CA LYS A 38 -27.85 13.22 -15.50
C LYS A 38 -27.64 11.79 -14.97
N GLY A 39 -27.04 11.65 -13.79
CA GLY A 39 -26.84 10.36 -13.14
C GLY A 39 -28.15 9.68 -12.77
N LEU A 40 -29.09 10.45 -12.22
CA LEU A 40 -30.43 9.96 -11.89
C LEU A 40 -31.15 9.43 -13.14
N GLU A 41 -31.19 10.20 -14.24
CA GLU A 41 -31.83 9.82 -15.50
C GLU A 41 -31.15 8.61 -16.18
N ALA A 42 -29.82 8.54 -16.10
CA ALA A 42 -29.05 7.47 -16.72
C ALA A 42 -29.21 6.14 -15.97
N LEU A 43 -29.30 6.18 -14.63
CA LEU A 43 -29.24 5.00 -13.78
C LEU A 43 -30.60 4.50 -13.30
N VAL A 44 -31.61 5.37 -13.18
CA VAL A 44 -32.93 5.01 -12.64
C VAL A 44 -33.99 5.04 -13.74
N PRO A 45 -34.82 4.00 -13.89
CA PRO A 45 -34.79 2.70 -13.20
C PRO A 45 -33.83 1.68 -13.85
N LYS A 46 -33.10 2.09 -14.91
CA LYS A 46 -32.39 1.19 -15.85
C LYS A 46 -31.32 0.29 -15.20
N VAL A 47 -30.57 0.84 -14.25
CA VAL A 47 -29.45 0.16 -13.55
C VAL A 47 -29.84 -0.18 -12.10
N MET A 48 -30.64 0.67 -11.46
CA MET A 48 -31.12 0.47 -10.09
C MET A 48 -32.43 1.21 -9.81
N SER A 49 -33.10 0.84 -8.71
CA SER A 49 -34.28 1.56 -8.23
C SER A 49 -33.92 2.93 -7.64
N PHE A 50 -34.90 3.84 -7.60
CA PHE A 50 -34.76 5.17 -6.99
C PHE A 50 -34.31 5.10 -5.53
N ASP A 51 -34.92 4.22 -4.72
CA ASP A 51 -34.54 4.06 -3.31
C ASP A 51 -33.09 3.58 -3.15
N LYS A 52 -32.63 2.67 -4.02
CA LYS A 52 -31.25 2.21 -4.00
C LYS A 52 -30.30 3.35 -4.40
N TRP A 53 -30.62 4.10 -5.44
CA TRP A 53 -29.83 5.26 -5.87
C TRP A 53 -29.72 6.30 -4.75
N LYS A 54 -30.83 6.65 -4.09
CA LYS A 54 -30.85 7.59 -2.96
C LYS A 54 -29.99 7.13 -1.79
N ARG A 55 -30.00 5.83 -1.45
CA ARG A 55 -29.11 5.25 -0.43
C ARG A 55 -27.64 5.32 -0.85
N CYS A 56 -27.34 5.07 -2.12
CA CYS A 56 -25.97 5.18 -2.65
C CYS A 56 -25.47 6.62 -2.59
N CYS A 57 -26.30 7.62 -2.96
CA CYS A 57 -25.93 9.03 -2.86
C CYS A 57 -25.52 9.41 -1.43
N LYS A 58 -26.32 9.05 -0.42
CA LYS A 58 -25.99 9.30 0.99
C LYS A 58 -24.67 8.67 1.42
N LEU A 59 -24.35 7.47 0.93
CA LEU A 59 -23.08 6.81 1.23
C LEU A 59 -21.91 7.50 0.54
N LEU A 60 -22.10 8.01 -0.69
CA LEU A 60 -21.08 8.80 -1.38
C LEU A 60 -20.85 10.15 -0.68
N ASP A 61 -21.91 10.81 -0.20
CA ASP A 61 -21.80 12.04 0.60
C ASP A 61 -20.97 11.78 1.87
N TYR A 62 -21.26 10.68 2.58
CA TYR A 62 -20.50 10.28 3.76
C TYR A 62 -19.05 9.90 3.42
N ALA A 63 -18.81 9.20 2.32
CA ALA A 63 -17.46 8.86 1.88
C ALA A 63 -16.65 10.11 1.52
N GLU A 64 -17.27 11.11 0.90
CA GLU A 64 -16.66 12.40 0.59
C GLU A 64 -16.30 13.18 1.87
N GLU A 65 -17.19 13.21 2.86
CA GLU A 65 -16.90 13.77 4.19
C GLU A 65 -15.69 13.08 4.84
N LYS A 66 -15.65 11.74 4.81
CA LYS A 66 -14.52 10.97 5.36
C LYS A 66 -13.21 11.23 4.64
N LEU A 67 -13.27 11.43 3.33
CA LEU A 67 -12.11 11.81 2.54
C LEU A 67 -11.60 13.20 2.91
N LEU A 68 -12.50 14.17 3.10
CA LEU A 68 -12.15 15.54 3.54
C LEU A 68 -11.55 15.56 4.96
N LEU A 69 -12.07 14.74 5.87
CA LEU A 69 -11.55 14.61 7.23
C LEU A 69 -10.26 13.79 7.32
N GLY A 70 -9.81 13.18 6.23
CA GLY A 70 -8.62 12.34 6.21
C GLY A 70 -8.78 10.99 6.94
N ASP A 71 -10.01 10.51 7.11
CA ASP A 71 -10.31 9.25 7.79
C ASP A 71 -10.15 8.08 6.81
N SER A 72 -8.89 7.69 6.57
CA SER A 72 -8.58 6.57 5.67
C SER A 72 -9.09 5.22 6.20
N SER A 73 -9.26 5.09 7.52
CA SER A 73 -9.71 3.85 8.16
C SER A 73 -11.13 3.44 7.75
N PHE A 74 -11.97 4.40 7.41
CA PHE A 74 -13.27 4.16 6.80
C PHE A 74 -13.13 3.32 5.52
N PHE A 75 -12.20 3.70 4.65
CA PHE A 75 -12.00 3.07 3.34
C PHE A 75 -11.44 1.64 3.44
N ALA A 76 -10.61 1.36 4.46
CA ALA A 76 -10.10 0.00 4.70
C ALA A 76 -11.22 -1.04 4.93
N GLY A 77 -12.37 -0.60 5.44
CA GLY A 77 -13.53 -1.45 5.71
C GLY A 77 -14.54 -1.56 4.57
N VAL A 78 -14.57 -0.59 3.65
CA VAL A 78 -15.61 -0.51 2.60
C VAL A 78 -15.08 -0.78 1.19
N LEU A 79 -13.78 -0.59 0.94
CA LEU A 79 -13.19 -0.90 -0.35
C LEU A 79 -12.63 -2.32 -0.37
N PRO A 80 -12.70 -3.01 -1.53
CA PRO A 80 -11.85 -4.16 -1.77
C PRO A 80 -10.38 -3.78 -1.65
N ARG A 81 -9.55 -4.66 -1.06
CA ARG A 81 -8.10 -4.44 -0.88
C ARG A 81 -7.40 -4.07 -2.18
N ASP A 82 -7.79 -4.73 -3.27
CA ASP A 82 -7.23 -4.47 -4.60
C ASP A 82 -7.49 -3.04 -5.08
N GLU A 83 -8.46 -2.31 -4.52
CA GLU A 83 -8.77 -0.94 -4.92
C GLU A 83 -8.19 0.11 -3.99
N HIS A 84 -7.44 -0.28 -2.95
CA HIS A 84 -6.78 0.65 -2.04
C HIS A 84 -5.77 1.59 -2.72
N TRP A 85 -5.22 1.22 -3.89
CA TRP A 85 -4.32 2.10 -4.66
C TRP A 85 -4.96 3.43 -5.03
N ARG A 86 -6.29 3.47 -5.14
CA ARG A 86 -7.05 4.69 -5.43
C ARG A 86 -7.01 5.72 -4.29
N LEU A 87 -6.60 5.31 -3.10
CA LEU A 87 -6.41 6.16 -1.94
C LEU A 87 -5.03 6.83 -1.92
N TYR A 88 -4.12 6.48 -2.84
CA TYR A 88 -2.78 7.06 -2.86
C TYR A 88 -2.78 8.56 -3.14
N GLU A 89 -3.53 9.02 -4.14
CA GLU A 89 -3.61 10.45 -4.46
C GLU A 89 -4.06 11.32 -3.27
N PRO A 90 -5.19 11.03 -2.57
CA PRO A 90 -5.63 11.87 -1.45
C PRO A 90 -4.79 11.73 -0.18
N PHE A 91 -4.01 10.65 -0.01
CA PHE A 91 -3.21 10.38 1.19
C PHE A 91 -1.72 10.26 0.90
N ARG A 92 -1.25 10.88 -0.19
CA ARG A 92 0.12 10.72 -0.68
C ARG A 92 1.16 11.10 0.37
N GLU A 93 0.93 12.22 1.05
CA GLU A 93 1.86 12.78 2.04
C GLU A 93 1.87 12.00 3.36
N GLU A 94 0.80 11.25 3.66
CA GLU A 94 0.70 10.37 4.83
C GLU A 94 0.81 8.88 4.46
N THR A 95 1.34 8.59 3.27
CA THR A 95 1.66 7.23 2.85
C THR A 95 3.00 6.82 3.45
N ILE A 96 3.03 5.67 4.10
CA ILE A 96 4.30 5.05 4.53
C ILE A 96 4.62 3.84 3.65
N PHE A 97 5.88 3.76 3.23
CA PHE A 97 6.47 2.63 2.54
C PHE A 97 7.28 1.84 3.56
N LEU A 98 7.13 0.51 3.54
CA LEU A 98 7.72 -0.34 4.55
C LEU A 98 8.25 -1.63 3.95
N ASP A 99 9.44 -2.01 4.41
CA ASP A 99 10.06 -3.32 4.19
C ASP A 99 10.71 -3.82 5.49
N ILE A 100 10.73 -5.13 5.70
CA ILE A 100 11.38 -5.74 6.87
C ILE A 100 12.43 -6.77 6.48
N GLU A 101 13.43 -6.90 7.34
CA GLU A 101 14.32 -8.05 7.34
C GLU A 101 14.10 -8.90 8.60
N THR A 102 14.30 -10.20 8.46
CA THR A 102 14.05 -11.16 9.54
C THR A 102 15.21 -12.14 9.70
N THR A 103 15.28 -12.80 10.86
CA THR A 103 16.26 -13.87 11.12
C THR A 103 15.98 -15.17 10.36
N GLY A 104 14.90 -15.20 9.58
CA GLY A 104 14.37 -16.34 8.85
C GLY A 104 12.90 -16.15 8.49
N ALA A 105 12.33 -17.08 7.73
CA ALA A 105 10.98 -16.96 7.20
C ALA A 105 9.88 -17.63 8.04
N SER A 106 10.23 -18.25 9.17
CA SER A 106 9.27 -18.98 10.02
C SER A 106 8.54 -18.04 10.99
N ARG A 107 7.42 -18.52 11.55
CA ARG A 107 6.68 -17.79 12.60
C ARG A 107 7.48 -17.58 13.89
N TYR A 108 8.55 -18.33 14.11
CA TYR A 108 9.42 -18.24 15.29
C TYR A 108 10.56 -17.24 15.09
N ASP A 109 10.79 -16.82 13.85
CA ASP A 109 11.79 -15.81 13.53
C ASP A 109 11.37 -14.42 13.98
N ARG A 110 12.38 -13.56 14.09
CA ARG A 110 12.24 -12.20 14.60
C ARG A 110 12.64 -11.21 13.52
N ILE A 111 12.01 -10.04 13.54
CA ILE A 111 12.41 -8.90 12.70
C ILE A 111 13.77 -8.39 13.18
N ASN A 112 14.81 -8.34 12.34
CA ASN A 112 16.09 -7.74 12.72
C ASN A 112 16.22 -6.28 12.24
N MET A 113 15.51 -5.91 11.17
CA MET A 113 15.50 -4.57 10.61
C MET A 113 14.11 -4.20 10.09
N ILE A 114 13.77 -2.91 10.14
CA ILE A 114 12.60 -2.32 9.49
C ILE A 114 13.06 -1.05 8.80
N GLY A 115 12.75 -0.94 7.52
CA GLY A 115 12.83 0.29 6.75
C GLY A 115 11.45 0.93 6.70
N ILE A 116 11.36 2.20 7.08
CA ILE A 116 10.11 2.98 7.01
C ILE A 116 10.40 4.28 6.28
N SER A 117 9.68 4.56 5.21
CA SER A 117 9.82 5.79 4.44
C SER A 117 8.50 6.53 4.31
N ASP A 118 8.55 7.85 4.36
CA ASP A 118 7.48 8.76 3.92
C ASP A 118 7.49 9.01 2.40
N GLY A 119 8.37 8.31 1.69
CA GLY A 119 8.58 8.44 0.26
C GLY A 119 9.69 9.43 -0.13
N ALA A 120 10.39 10.03 0.83
CA ALA A 120 11.59 10.83 0.59
C ALA A 120 12.80 10.25 1.34
N ASP A 121 12.68 10.07 2.65
CA ASP A 121 13.75 9.58 3.52
C ASP A 121 13.38 8.21 4.12
N VAL A 122 14.40 7.41 4.47
CA VAL A 122 14.19 6.15 5.19
C VAL A 122 14.64 6.30 6.64
N ARG A 123 13.79 5.81 7.55
CA ARG A 123 14.15 5.56 8.94
C ARG A 123 14.35 4.05 9.13
N THR A 124 15.57 3.69 9.45
CA THR A 124 15.96 2.30 9.71
C THR A 124 15.89 1.98 11.21
N MET A 125 15.17 0.92 11.56
CA MET A 125 15.04 0.41 12.94
C MET A 125 15.70 -0.97 13.06
N LEU A 126 16.74 -1.07 13.87
CA LEU A 126 17.61 -2.23 14.05
C LEU A 126 17.40 -2.89 15.42
N ARG A 127 17.20 -4.20 15.41
CA ARG A 127 17.04 -5.00 16.64
C ARG A 127 18.32 -4.92 17.47
N GLY A 128 18.16 -4.58 18.75
CA GLY A 128 19.27 -4.45 19.69
C GLY A 128 19.97 -3.09 19.66
N PHE A 129 19.56 -2.18 18.76
CA PHE A 129 20.11 -0.83 18.66
C PHE A 129 19.05 0.25 18.92
N ASN A 130 18.10 0.44 17.99
CA ASN A 130 17.08 1.50 18.06
C ASN A 130 15.66 1.01 17.73
N MET A 131 15.46 -0.31 17.57
CA MET A 131 14.14 -0.88 17.37
C MET A 131 13.34 -0.88 18.68
N ASP A 132 12.40 0.06 18.77
CA ASP A 132 11.51 0.27 19.89
C ASP A 132 10.03 0.30 19.44
N GLU A 133 9.14 -0.29 20.25
CA GLU A 133 7.71 -0.39 19.91
C GLU A 133 7.00 0.97 19.93
N GLU A 134 7.33 1.86 20.86
CA GLU A 134 6.71 3.19 20.92
C GLU A 134 7.16 4.07 19.75
N LEU A 135 8.44 3.95 19.36
CA LEU A 135 8.95 4.60 18.16
C LEU A 135 8.22 4.10 16.92
N PHE A 136 8.08 2.79 16.74
CA PHE A 136 7.35 2.22 15.60
C PHE A 136 5.88 2.65 15.58
N LEU A 137 5.21 2.58 16.74
CA LEU A 137 3.83 3.02 16.92
C LEU A 137 3.64 4.50 16.53
N SER A 138 4.59 5.37 16.90
CA SER A 138 4.53 6.80 16.57
C SER A 138 4.56 7.08 15.06
N GLN A 139 5.21 6.22 14.27
CA GLN A 139 5.25 6.32 12.81
C GLN A 139 3.94 5.82 12.20
N VAL A 140 3.53 4.60 12.56
CA VAL A 140 2.33 3.96 12.00
C VAL A 140 1.05 4.72 12.35
N LYS A 141 0.96 5.34 13.53
CA LYS A 141 -0.22 6.10 13.95
C LYS A 141 -0.53 7.31 13.04
N LYS A 142 0.48 7.85 12.36
CA LYS A 142 0.32 8.99 11.45
C LYS A 142 -0.03 8.56 10.02
N ALA A 143 0.19 7.29 9.69
CA ALA A 143 -0.02 6.79 8.35
C ALA A 143 -1.51 6.71 8.01
N LYS A 144 -1.87 7.22 6.83
CA LYS A 144 -3.19 7.04 6.25
C LYS A 144 -3.22 5.94 5.20
N LEU A 145 -2.06 5.52 4.71
CA LEU A 145 -1.91 4.46 3.73
C LEU A 145 -0.58 3.74 3.96
N LEU A 146 -0.60 2.41 3.92
CA LEU A 146 0.58 1.57 4.06
C LEU A 146 0.88 0.89 2.73
N VAL A 147 2.14 0.92 2.29
CA VAL A 147 2.59 0.30 1.05
C VAL A 147 3.76 -0.63 1.36
N THR A 148 3.67 -1.87 0.89
CA THR A 148 4.75 -2.87 1.03
C THR A 148 4.88 -3.67 -0.26
N PHE A 149 5.94 -4.46 -0.41
CA PHE A 149 6.04 -5.48 -1.46
C PHE A 149 5.89 -6.88 -0.86
N ASN A 150 4.83 -7.62 -1.22
CA ASN A 150 4.51 -8.93 -0.67
C ASN A 150 4.20 -8.96 0.85
N GLY A 151 4.09 -7.80 1.48
CA GLY A 151 3.97 -7.72 2.94
C GLY A 151 2.64 -8.16 3.52
N ALA A 152 1.56 -8.26 2.72
CA ALA A 152 0.32 -8.84 3.22
C ALA A 152 0.53 -10.29 3.71
N SER A 153 1.41 -11.03 3.01
CA SER A 153 1.75 -12.42 3.32
C SER A 153 2.91 -12.58 4.30
N PHE A 154 3.75 -11.55 4.45
CA PHE A 154 5.02 -11.62 5.16
C PHE A 154 5.16 -10.54 6.23
N ASP A 155 5.43 -9.30 5.84
CA ASP A 155 5.73 -8.16 6.73
C ASP A 155 4.65 -7.92 7.79
N ILE A 156 3.40 -7.81 7.35
CA ILE A 156 2.26 -7.47 8.22
C ILE A 156 2.07 -8.51 9.33
N PRO A 157 2.07 -9.84 9.07
CA PRO A 157 2.11 -10.86 10.12
C PRO A 157 3.27 -10.71 11.12
N PHE A 158 4.48 -10.40 10.66
CA PHE A 158 5.65 -10.21 11.53
C PHE A 158 5.53 -8.95 12.39
N LEU A 159 5.09 -7.84 11.81
CA LEU A 159 4.90 -6.57 12.53
C LEU A 159 3.83 -6.70 13.61
N LYS A 160 2.67 -7.29 13.29
CA LYS A 160 1.56 -7.46 14.25
C LYS A 160 1.92 -8.35 15.43
N ARG A 161 2.83 -9.30 15.23
CA ARG A 161 3.37 -10.17 16.29
C ARG A 161 4.44 -9.45 17.12
N SER A 162 5.32 -8.70 16.46
CA SER A 162 6.48 -8.05 17.09
C SER A 162 6.11 -6.76 17.82
N PHE A 163 5.03 -6.10 17.40
CA PHE A 163 4.55 -4.83 17.94
C PHE A 163 3.04 -4.88 18.26
N PRO A 164 2.63 -5.62 19.32
CA PRO A 164 1.22 -5.76 19.70
C PRO A 164 0.46 -4.45 19.91
N LYS A 165 1.12 -3.38 20.38
CA LYS A 165 0.50 -2.05 20.56
C LYS A 165 0.19 -1.37 19.23
N ALA A 166 0.99 -1.63 18.20
CA ALA A 166 0.78 -1.10 16.85
C ALA A 166 -0.23 -1.92 16.04
N LYS A 167 -0.52 -3.17 16.44
CA LYS A 167 -1.40 -4.11 15.72
C LYS A 167 -2.74 -3.48 15.31
N HIS A 168 -3.42 -2.80 16.23
CA HIS A 168 -4.73 -2.21 15.97
C HIS A 168 -4.67 -1.11 14.89
N PHE A 169 -3.58 -0.33 14.87
CA PHE A 169 -3.37 0.69 13.84
C PHE A 169 -3.09 0.06 12.49
N ILE A 170 -2.17 -0.91 12.42
CA ILE A 170 -1.83 -1.64 11.18
C ILE A 170 -3.08 -2.26 10.55
N GLU A 171 -3.99 -2.83 11.35
CA GLU A 171 -5.21 -3.47 10.85
C GLU A 171 -6.24 -2.50 10.26
N ARG A 172 -6.17 -1.22 10.63
CA ARG A 172 -7.15 -0.19 10.22
C ARG A 172 -6.63 0.72 9.12
N ILE A 173 -5.33 0.74 8.87
CA ILE A 173 -4.75 1.51 7.77
C ILE A 173 -4.99 0.74 6.46
N PRO A 174 -5.58 1.38 5.42
CA PRO A 174 -5.61 0.79 4.09
C PRO A 174 -4.20 0.36 3.66
N HIS A 175 -4.09 -0.84 3.12
CA HIS A 175 -2.81 -1.43 2.73
C HIS A 175 -2.80 -1.74 1.24
N ILE A 176 -1.75 -1.29 0.55
CA ILE A 176 -1.42 -1.63 -0.83
C ILE A 176 -0.24 -2.59 -0.80
N ASP A 177 -0.47 -3.82 -1.25
CA ASP A 177 0.61 -4.77 -1.52
C ASP A 177 1.01 -4.68 -2.99
N LEU A 178 2.20 -4.16 -3.24
CA LEU A 178 2.72 -3.93 -4.59
C LEU A 178 2.94 -5.22 -5.36
N ARG A 179 3.12 -6.38 -4.72
CA ARG A 179 3.20 -7.65 -5.45
C ARG A 179 1.93 -7.87 -6.28
N HIS A 180 0.77 -7.64 -5.66
CA HIS A 180 -0.53 -7.81 -6.31
C HIS A 180 -0.84 -6.68 -7.29
N LEU A 181 -0.48 -5.44 -6.94
CA LEU A 181 -0.68 -4.29 -7.82
C LEU A 181 0.18 -4.39 -9.09
N CYS A 182 1.45 -4.78 -8.97
CA CYS A 182 2.35 -5.03 -10.09
C CYS A 182 1.80 -6.10 -11.03
N ALA A 183 1.29 -7.20 -10.49
CA ALA A 183 0.67 -8.26 -11.29
C ALA A 183 -0.51 -7.74 -12.13
N ARG A 184 -1.33 -6.82 -11.61
CA ARG A 184 -2.42 -6.16 -12.36
C ARG A 184 -1.92 -5.15 -13.39
N ALA A 185 -0.79 -4.50 -13.11
CA ALA A 185 -0.10 -3.66 -14.09
C ALA A 185 0.53 -4.50 -15.21
N GLY A 186 0.74 -5.80 -15.01
CA GLY A 186 1.32 -6.73 -15.99
C GLY A 186 2.75 -7.17 -15.67
N LEU A 187 3.30 -6.71 -14.55
CA LEU A 187 4.66 -6.96 -14.08
C LEU A 187 4.72 -8.25 -13.25
N LYS A 188 5.79 -9.05 -13.40
CA LYS A 188 5.92 -10.34 -12.72
C LYS A 188 7.32 -10.54 -12.15
N GLY A 189 7.40 -11.20 -10.99
CA GLY A 189 8.67 -11.58 -10.36
C GLY A 189 8.85 -10.95 -8.98
N GLY A 190 10.09 -11.03 -8.47
CA GLY A 190 10.49 -10.32 -7.25
C GLY A 190 10.74 -8.84 -7.48
N LEU A 191 10.81 -8.07 -6.39
CA LEU A 191 10.94 -6.60 -6.41
C LEU A 191 12.06 -6.15 -7.35
N LYS A 192 13.29 -6.64 -7.18
CA LYS A 192 14.45 -6.29 -8.03
C LYS A 192 14.26 -6.58 -9.52
N ASN A 193 13.54 -7.64 -9.87
CA ASN A 193 13.28 -7.94 -11.28
C ASN A 193 12.31 -6.92 -11.87
N ILE A 194 11.26 -6.59 -11.11
CA ILE A 194 10.26 -5.61 -11.50
C ILE A 194 10.88 -4.20 -11.57
N GLU A 195 11.70 -3.81 -10.60
CA GLU A 195 12.44 -2.54 -10.61
C GLU A 195 13.23 -2.36 -11.90
N ARG A 196 14.01 -3.38 -12.29
CA ARG A 196 14.77 -3.34 -13.56
C ARG A 196 13.86 -3.24 -14.78
N GLU A 197 12.76 -3.99 -14.80
CA GLU A 197 11.77 -3.95 -15.90
C GLU A 197 11.18 -2.53 -16.07
N VAL A 198 10.96 -1.80 -14.98
CA VAL A 198 10.39 -0.43 -15.02
C VAL A 198 11.45 0.68 -15.00
N GLY A 199 12.74 0.34 -15.06
CA GLY A 199 13.85 1.30 -15.14
C GLY A 199 14.26 1.94 -13.81
N ILE A 200 13.89 1.36 -12.67
CA ILE A 200 14.40 1.76 -11.35
C ILE A 200 15.79 1.15 -11.16
N THR A 201 16.79 1.99 -10.95
CA THR A 201 18.18 1.58 -10.76
C THR A 201 18.61 1.70 -9.30
N ARG A 202 19.37 0.72 -8.82
CA ARG A 202 20.01 0.71 -7.51
C ARG A 202 21.39 1.36 -7.58
N LYS A 203 21.81 2.06 -6.53
CA LYS A 203 23.04 2.84 -6.51
C LYS A 203 24.27 1.95 -6.37
N ASN A 204 24.19 0.95 -5.48
CA ASN A 204 25.31 0.08 -5.18
C ASN A 204 25.20 -1.25 -5.94
N ARG A 205 26.20 -1.53 -6.80
CA ARG A 205 26.29 -2.77 -7.59
C ARG A 205 26.40 -4.03 -6.73
N THR A 206 27.00 -3.93 -5.54
CA THR A 206 27.04 -5.04 -4.58
C THR A 206 25.63 -5.32 -4.07
N VAL A 207 24.89 -4.27 -3.68
CA VAL A 207 23.51 -4.39 -3.23
C VAL A 207 22.59 -4.91 -4.34
N GLU A 208 22.80 -4.50 -5.59
CA GLU A 208 22.06 -5.00 -6.75
C GLU A 208 22.21 -6.53 -6.93
N ARG A 209 23.33 -7.11 -6.52
CA ARG A 209 23.62 -8.55 -6.61
C ARG A 209 23.14 -9.38 -5.42
N ILE A 210 22.62 -8.76 -4.36
CA ILE A 210 22.03 -9.44 -3.20
C ILE A 210 20.65 -9.98 -3.61
N PHE A 211 20.37 -11.27 -3.40
CA PHE A 211 19.07 -11.89 -3.66
C PHE A 211 18.56 -12.70 -2.46
N GLY A 212 17.30 -13.14 -2.52
CA GLY A 212 16.61 -13.81 -1.42
C GLY A 212 17.46 -14.87 -0.69
N GLY A 213 17.73 -14.60 0.60
CA GLY A 213 18.63 -15.38 1.46
C GLY A 213 19.90 -14.62 1.87
N ASP A 214 20.39 -13.73 1.00
CA ASP A 214 21.61 -12.95 1.25
C ASP A 214 21.47 -11.91 2.39
N PRO A 215 20.34 -11.19 2.56
CA PRO A 215 20.17 -10.28 3.70
C PRO A 215 20.31 -10.99 5.06
N LEU A 216 19.80 -12.22 5.14
CA LEU A 216 19.97 -13.06 6.33
C LEU A 216 21.43 -13.45 6.56
N LEU A 217 22.18 -13.74 5.49
CA LEU A 217 23.61 -14.02 5.59
C LEU A 217 24.38 -12.77 6.07
N LEU A 218 24.09 -11.59 5.52
CA LEU A 218 24.70 -10.34 5.97
C LEU A 218 24.49 -10.11 7.48
N TRP A 219 23.25 -10.29 7.95
CA TRP A 219 22.96 -10.18 9.38
C TRP A 219 23.75 -11.18 10.22
N ARG A 220 23.78 -12.46 9.81
CA ARG A 220 24.53 -13.50 10.55
C ARG A 220 26.03 -13.22 10.58
N THR A 221 26.59 -12.78 9.46
CA THR A 221 28.02 -12.44 9.36
C THR A 221 28.34 -11.24 10.22
N PHE A 222 27.52 -10.18 10.21
CA PHE A 222 27.67 -9.05 11.11
C PHE A 222 27.68 -9.49 12.59
N ILE A 223 26.69 -10.29 13.01
CA ILE A 223 26.62 -10.75 14.41
C ILE A 223 27.83 -11.62 14.79
N ALA A 224 28.33 -12.44 13.88
CA ALA A 224 29.47 -13.34 14.15
C ALA A 224 30.82 -12.62 14.15
N SER A 225 31.00 -11.61 13.31
CA SER A 225 32.28 -10.92 13.10
C SER A 225 32.40 -9.60 13.87
N GLY A 226 31.28 -8.92 14.13
CA GLY A 226 31.26 -7.52 14.57
C GLY A 226 31.67 -6.52 13.49
N ASP A 227 31.78 -6.95 12.22
CA ASP A 227 32.20 -6.08 11.11
C ASP A 227 31.02 -5.29 10.53
N ASP A 228 31.03 -3.98 10.80
CA ASP A 228 30.01 -3.02 10.37
C ASP A 228 29.81 -2.97 8.86
N TYR A 229 30.78 -3.42 8.05
CA TYR A 229 30.63 -3.50 6.60
C TYR A 229 29.38 -4.30 6.18
N TYR A 230 29.15 -5.46 6.81
CA TYR A 230 28.00 -6.30 6.51
C TYR A 230 26.68 -5.67 6.97
N LEU A 231 26.70 -4.94 8.09
CA LEU A 231 25.55 -4.19 8.57
C LEU A 231 25.20 -3.06 7.60
N GLN A 232 26.19 -2.31 7.11
CA GLN A 232 25.96 -1.22 6.16
C GLN A 232 25.39 -1.72 4.83
N LEU A 233 25.87 -2.84 4.30
CA LEU A 233 25.28 -3.46 3.12
C LEU A 233 23.82 -3.88 3.33
N LEU A 234 23.48 -4.40 4.52
CA LEU A 234 22.13 -4.78 4.86
C LEU A 234 21.21 -3.56 4.98
N ILE A 235 21.69 -2.49 5.62
CA ILE A 235 20.96 -1.22 5.73
C ILE A 235 20.67 -0.66 4.33
N GLU A 236 21.70 -0.55 3.48
CA GLU A 236 21.54 -0.01 2.13
C GLU A 236 20.58 -0.87 1.27
N TYR A 237 20.63 -2.20 1.42
CA TYR A 237 19.68 -3.09 0.78
C TYR A 237 18.24 -2.78 1.17
N ASN A 238 17.95 -2.72 2.47
CA ASN A 238 16.59 -2.48 2.99
C ASN A 238 16.10 -1.05 2.69
N GLU A 239 17.00 -0.06 2.72
CA GLU A 239 16.69 1.31 2.34
C GLU A 239 16.28 1.41 0.86
N GLU A 240 17.00 0.75 -0.04
CA GLU A 240 16.60 0.68 -1.45
C GLU A 240 15.29 -0.09 -1.66
N ASP A 241 15.10 -1.24 -1.00
CA ASP A 241 13.84 -2.02 -1.05
C ASP A 241 12.65 -1.16 -0.57
N THR A 242 12.85 -0.28 0.41
CA THR A 242 11.82 0.63 0.94
C THR A 242 11.57 1.84 0.04
N LEU A 243 12.62 2.56 -0.37
CA LEU A 243 12.50 3.79 -1.17
C LEU A 243 11.90 3.53 -2.55
N ASN A 244 12.27 2.40 -3.17
CA ASN A 244 11.84 2.08 -4.53
C ASN A 244 10.35 1.71 -4.63
N LEU A 245 9.67 1.45 -3.49
CA LEU A 245 8.23 1.18 -3.48
C LEU A 245 7.42 2.39 -3.97
N ARG A 246 7.86 3.62 -3.70
CA ARG A 246 7.16 4.84 -4.17
C ARG A 246 7.16 4.95 -5.70
N PRO A 247 8.30 5.03 -6.40
CA PRO A 247 8.30 5.13 -7.86
C PRO A 247 7.63 3.92 -8.51
N LEU A 248 7.71 2.73 -7.90
CA LEU A 248 7.01 1.53 -8.39
C LEU A 248 5.49 1.63 -8.25
N LEU A 249 4.98 2.12 -7.12
CA LEU A 249 3.54 2.41 -6.93
C LEU A 249 3.06 3.41 -7.96
N GLU A 250 3.78 4.52 -8.13
CA GLU A 250 3.43 5.56 -9.09
C GLU A 250 3.43 5.04 -10.54
N HIS A 251 4.37 4.15 -10.90
CA HIS A 251 4.35 3.45 -12.19
C HIS A 251 3.07 2.61 -12.34
N CYS A 252 2.74 1.77 -11.35
CA CYS A 252 1.56 0.93 -11.41
C CYS A 252 0.27 1.74 -11.54
N ILE A 253 0.15 2.86 -10.82
CA ILE A 253 -1.02 3.74 -10.89
C ILE A 253 -1.17 4.34 -12.29
N ARG A 254 -0.08 4.80 -12.93
CA ARG A 254 -0.13 5.29 -14.32
C ARG A 254 -0.67 4.23 -15.26
N VAL A 255 -0.11 3.02 -15.22
CA VAL A 255 -0.54 1.89 -16.07
C VAL A 255 -2.01 1.52 -15.82
N LEU A 256 -2.47 1.54 -14.58
CA LEU A 256 -3.86 1.20 -14.23
C LEU A 256 -4.87 2.30 -14.62
N ARG A 257 -4.45 3.55 -14.72
CA ARG A 257 -5.30 4.67 -15.19
C ARG A 257 -5.50 4.67 -16.70
N GLU A 258 -4.58 4.06 -17.46
CA GLU A 258 -4.65 3.93 -18.92
C GLU A 258 -5.51 2.74 -19.38
N LYS A 259 -5.89 1.84 -18.47
CA LYS A 259 -6.77 0.69 -18.72
C LYS A 259 -8.23 1.04 -18.45
#